data_AF-A0A9D4TAQ2-F1
#
_entry.id   AF-A0A9D4TAQ2-F1
#
_cell.length_a   1.000
_cell.length_b   1.000
_cell.length_c   1.000
_cell.angle_alpha   90.00
_cell.angle_beta   90.00
_cell.angle_gamma   90.00
#
_symmetry.space_group_name_H-M   'P 1'
#
loop_
_entity.id
_entity.type
_entity.pdbx_description
1 polymer ?
#
loop_
_entity_poly.entity_id
_entity_poly.type
_entity_poly.pdbx_seq_one_letter_code
_entity_poly.pdbx_strand_id
1 'polypeptide(L)'
;MPAFPTAQPFCGGYFSQLIGSARVRYKEKIELCENVDPYTLRLGTDTSADASLLPSVAHGDIVTYLVFSTSFVTLEQMKAYKALESHNYFTSGWVKSLSAKRLGEDKVLLLGEVNHSQRLGECPLKVWVLCKQSGAVVTGHCTCMAGTGETCSHVGACLFAIETGARLNQSTTCTQKENAWLPAYVEKMLSSAAVAVARA
;
A
#
# COMPACT_ATOMS: atom_id res chain seq x y z
N MET A 1 -34.43 3.46 -0.46
CA MET A 1 -33.17 3.47 -1.22
C MET A 1 -32.29 4.57 -0.63
N PRO A 2 -31.39 4.29 0.33
CA PRO A 2 -30.52 5.35 0.83
C PRO A 2 -29.41 5.61 -0.20
N ALA A 3 -29.21 6.89 -0.50
CA ALA A 3 -28.22 7.39 -1.44
C ALA A 3 -26.80 6.99 -1.00
N PHE A 4 -26.01 6.50 -1.95
CA PHE A 4 -24.60 6.17 -1.75
C PHE A 4 -23.80 7.46 -1.50
N PRO A 5 -22.88 7.48 -0.51
CA PRO A 5 -21.97 8.62 -0.37
C PRO A 5 -20.99 8.60 -1.55
N THR A 6 -21.09 9.62 -2.38
CA THR A 6 -20.10 9.95 -3.42
C THR A 6 -18.77 10.28 -2.75
N ALA A 7 -17.68 9.85 -3.38
CA ALA A 7 -16.31 10.13 -2.93
C ALA A 7 -16.08 11.64 -2.88
N GLN A 8 -16.18 12.23 -1.68
CA GLN A 8 -15.90 13.65 -1.45
C GLN A 8 -14.41 13.86 -1.17
N PRO A 9 -13.86 15.03 -1.57
CA PRO A 9 -12.51 15.42 -1.19
C PRO A 9 -12.39 15.48 0.33
N PHE A 10 -11.44 14.71 0.87
CA PHE A 10 -11.21 14.50 2.31
C PHE A 10 -10.83 15.80 3.01
N CYS A 11 -11.83 16.55 3.48
CA CYS A 11 -11.67 17.70 4.37
C CYS A 11 -12.01 17.27 5.81
N GLY A 12 -11.15 16.43 6.39
CA GLY A 12 -11.28 15.89 7.75
C GLY A 12 -10.45 14.63 7.91
N GLY A 13 -9.84 14.43 9.09
CA GLY A 13 -9.07 13.22 9.38
C GLY A 13 -9.94 11.97 9.21
N TYR A 14 -9.43 10.97 8.48
CA TYR A 14 -10.15 9.71 8.17
C TYR A 14 -10.72 9.05 9.43
N PHE A 15 -9.99 9.11 10.53
CA PHE A 15 -10.39 8.60 11.85
C PHE A 15 -11.76 9.13 12.33
N SER A 16 -12.07 10.41 12.09
CA SER A 16 -13.29 11.05 12.58
C SER A 16 -14.55 10.61 11.85
N GLN A 17 -14.40 10.00 10.66
CA GLN A 17 -15.51 9.54 9.83
C GLN A 17 -15.91 8.09 10.14
N LEU A 18 -15.05 7.34 10.84
CA LEU A 18 -15.30 5.96 11.19
C LEU A 18 -16.27 5.86 12.37
N ILE A 19 -17.25 4.96 12.26
CA ILE A 19 -18.28 4.73 13.28
C ILE A 19 -18.20 3.27 13.75
N GLY A 20 -18.48 3.06 15.03
CA GLY A 20 -18.59 1.72 15.63
C GLY A 20 -17.28 0.94 15.64
N SER A 21 -17.35 -0.34 15.26
CA SER A 21 -16.20 -1.27 15.31
C SER A 21 -15.07 -0.91 14.35
N ALA A 22 -15.36 -0.19 13.26
CA ALA A 22 -14.33 0.26 12.31
C ALA A 22 -13.37 1.28 12.95
N ARG A 23 -13.87 2.16 13.82
CA ARG A 23 -13.06 3.17 14.51
C ARG A 23 -12.13 2.54 15.55
N VAL A 24 -12.62 1.56 16.30
CA VAL A 24 -11.81 0.81 17.29
C VAL A 24 -10.65 0.10 16.59
N ARG A 25 -10.93 -0.63 15.51
CA ARG A 25 -9.91 -1.33 14.72
C ARG A 25 -8.88 -0.38 14.11
N TYR A 26 -9.35 0.76 13.61
CA TYR A 26 -8.44 1.76 13.05
C TYR A 26 -7.56 2.39 14.12
N LYS A 27 -8.03 2.52 15.37
CA LYS A 27 -7.21 2.93 16.51
C LYS A 27 -6.13 1.91 16.85
N GLU A 28 -6.46 0.63 16.94
CA GLU A 28 -5.48 -0.46 17.18
C GLU A 28 -4.39 -0.45 16.10
N LYS A 29 -4.78 -0.19 14.85
CA LYS A 29 -3.84 -0.01 13.73
C LYS A 29 -2.92 1.19 13.89
N ILE A 30 -3.44 2.33 14.35
CA ILE A 30 -2.63 3.52 14.64
C ILE A 30 -1.63 3.23 15.78
N GLU A 31 -2.02 2.45 16.79
CA GLU A 31 -1.12 2.03 17.87
C GLU A 31 0.04 1.17 17.33
N LEU A 32 -0.20 0.31 16.34
CA LEU A 32 0.86 -0.44 15.64
C LEU A 32 1.83 0.47 14.85
N CYS A 33 1.35 1.63 14.42
CA CYS A 33 2.09 2.68 13.73
C CYS A 33 2.68 3.73 14.69
N GLU A 34 2.99 3.37 15.94
CA GLU A 34 3.59 4.28 16.94
C GLU A 34 2.74 5.54 17.20
N ASN A 35 1.42 5.41 17.08
CA ASN A 35 0.44 6.50 17.17
C ASN A 35 0.56 7.58 16.08
N VAL A 36 1.24 7.27 14.97
CA VAL A 36 1.28 8.11 13.78
C VAL A 36 0.15 7.70 12.85
N ASP A 37 -0.78 8.62 12.56
CA ASP A 37 -1.83 8.39 11.56
C ASP A 37 -1.25 8.53 10.14
N PRO A 38 -1.20 7.44 9.34
CA PRO A 38 -0.66 7.48 7.99
C PRO A 38 -1.37 8.47 7.06
N TYR A 39 -2.66 8.74 7.27
CA TYR A 39 -3.41 9.66 6.42
C TYR A 39 -3.17 11.14 6.73
N THR A 40 -2.54 11.44 7.86
CA THR A 40 -2.11 12.81 8.18
C THR A 40 -0.77 13.17 7.55
N LEU A 41 0.02 12.17 7.13
CA LEU A 41 1.32 12.35 6.53
C LEU A 41 1.19 12.93 5.11
N ARG A 42 2.04 13.90 4.78
CA ARG A 42 2.10 14.46 3.42
C ARG A 42 3.13 13.71 2.58
N LEU A 43 2.66 13.17 1.46
CA LEU A 43 3.49 12.54 0.43
C LEU A 43 4.58 13.52 -0.02
N GLY A 44 5.85 13.16 0.19
CA GLY A 44 7.03 13.94 -0.21
C GLY A 44 7.60 14.89 0.84
N THR A 45 6.89 15.16 1.96
CA THR A 45 7.44 15.94 3.08
C THR A 45 7.80 15.02 4.26
N ASP A 46 6.87 14.13 4.63
CA ASP A 46 7.07 13.23 5.78
C ASP A 46 7.44 11.79 5.37
N THR A 47 7.29 11.50 4.08
CA THR A 47 7.48 10.17 3.48
C THR A 47 8.44 10.33 2.32
N SER A 48 9.44 9.47 2.23
CA SER A 48 10.37 9.48 1.10
C SER A 48 9.88 8.53 0.01
N ALA A 49 10.13 8.89 -1.24
CA ALA A 49 9.92 8.01 -2.37
C ALA A 49 11.14 7.10 -2.64
N ASP A 50 12.16 7.15 -1.76
CA ASP A 50 13.37 6.37 -1.92
C ASP A 50 13.08 4.88 -1.96
N ALA A 51 13.45 4.27 -3.08
CA ALA A 51 13.29 2.85 -3.29
C ALA A 51 14.12 2.02 -2.27
N SER A 52 15.24 2.57 -1.78
CA SER A 52 16.08 1.94 -0.75
C SER A 52 15.37 1.71 0.59
N LEU A 53 14.28 2.44 0.86
CA LEU A 53 13.48 2.27 2.06
C LEU A 53 12.43 1.17 1.92
N LEU A 54 12.23 0.61 0.72
CA LEU A 54 11.27 -0.47 0.52
C LEU A 54 11.72 -1.73 1.28
N PRO A 55 10.81 -2.36 2.04
CA PRO A 55 11.10 -3.63 2.70
C PRO A 55 11.27 -4.75 1.67
N SER A 56 12.06 -5.78 2.01
CA SER A 56 12.31 -6.93 1.14
C SER A 56 11.12 -7.91 1.14
N VAL A 57 9.93 -7.41 0.79
CA VAL A 57 8.71 -8.21 0.69
C VAL A 57 8.85 -9.17 -0.48
N ALA A 58 8.72 -10.48 -0.23
CA ALA A 58 8.67 -11.49 -1.28
C ALA A 58 7.22 -11.84 -1.64
N HIS A 59 7.01 -12.46 -2.80
CA HIS A 59 5.69 -12.97 -3.19
C HIS A 59 5.07 -13.89 -2.13
N GLY A 60 5.89 -14.72 -1.47
CA GLY A 60 5.45 -15.58 -0.37
C GLY A 60 4.86 -14.81 0.82
N ASP A 61 5.42 -13.64 1.15
CA ASP A 61 4.91 -12.79 2.23
C ASP A 61 3.56 -12.18 1.86
N ILE A 62 3.38 -11.79 0.59
CA ILE A 62 2.11 -11.28 0.06
C ILE A 62 1.02 -12.36 0.17
N VAL A 63 1.31 -13.58 -0.27
CA VAL A 63 0.37 -14.71 -0.18
C VAL A 63 0.06 -15.02 1.29
N THR A 64 1.09 -15.03 2.14
CA THR A 64 0.94 -15.24 3.59
C THR A 64 -0.02 -14.21 4.19
N TYR A 65 0.16 -12.95 3.86
CA TYR A 65 -0.72 -11.89 4.36
C TYR A 65 -2.14 -11.97 3.79
N LEU A 66 -2.32 -12.13 2.48
CA LEU A 66 -3.66 -12.08 1.87
C LEU A 66 -4.48 -13.35 2.12
N VAL A 67 -3.85 -14.52 2.13
CA VAL A 67 -4.55 -15.82 2.18
C VAL A 67 -4.51 -16.42 3.58
N PHE A 68 -3.34 -16.45 4.20
CA PHE A 68 -3.10 -17.22 5.42
C PHE A 68 -3.20 -16.39 6.71
N SER A 69 -3.15 -15.05 6.61
CA SER A 69 -3.36 -14.19 7.76
C SER A 69 -4.77 -14.33 8.30
N THR A 70 -4.92 -14.13 9.60
CA THR A 70 -6.20 -14.27 10.29
C THR A 70 -6.96 -12.96 10.24
N SER A 71 -8.23 -13.04 9.86
CA SER A 71 -9.15 -11.91 9.91
C SER A 71 -9.42 -11.54 11.36
N PHE A 72 -9.26 -10.27 11.70
CA PHE A 72 -9.68 -9.74 12.99
C PHE A 72 -11.19 -9.86 13.25
N VAL A 73 -12.00 -10.08 12.20
CA VAL A 73 -13.47 -10.14 12.33
C VAL A 73 -13.95 -11.56 12.60
N THR A 74 -13.46 -12.53 11.83
CA THR A 74 -13.95 -13.91 11.91
C THR A 74 -13.02 -14.81 12.73
N LEU A 75 -11.80 -14.33 13.06
CA LEU A 75 -10.70 -15.14 13.62
C LEU A 75 -10.31 -16.34 12.74
N GLU A 76 -10.82 -16.39 11.52
CA GLU A 76 -10.48 -17.37 10.50
C GLU A 76 -9.45 -16.78 9.55
N GLN A 77 -8.76 -17.65 8.81
CA GLN A 77 -7.89 -17.21 7.72
C GLN A 77 -8.68 -16.37 6.72
N MET A 78 -8.10 -15.26 6.27
CA MET A 78 -8.75 -14.30 5.37
C MET A 78 -9.13 -14.93 4.03
N LYS A 79 -8.33 -15.89 3.53
CA LYS A 79 -8.58 -16.61 2.27
C LYS A 79 -8.92 -15.66 1.12
N ALA A 80 -8.26 -14.49 1.06
CA ALA A 80 -8.51 -13.46 0.07
C ALA A 80 -7.84 -13.80 -1.27
N TYR A 81 -8.17 -14.96 -1.86
CA TYR A 81 -7.62 -15.42 -3.14
C TYR A 81 -7.86 -14.41 -4.27
N LYS A 82 -9.01 -13.73 -4.26
CA LYS A 82 -9.33 -12.66 -5.21
C LYS A 82 -8.39 -11.45 -5.09
N ALA A 83 -7.82 -11.22 -3.91
CA ALA A 83 -6.85 -10.15 -3.74
C ALA A 83 -5.52 -10.49 -4.44
N LEU A 84 -5.20 -11.75 -4.72
CA LEU A 84 -4.02 -12.10 -5.51
C LEU A 84 -4.15 -11.65 -6.98
N GLU A 85 -5.38 -11.55 -7.50
CA GLU A 85 -5.64 -11.00 -8.84
C GLU A 85 -5.34 -9.50 -8.92
N SER A 86 -5.06 -8.82 -7.79
CA SER A 86 -4.62 -7.43 -7.80
C SER A 86 -3.28 -7.21 -8.48
N HIS A 87 -2.53 -8.27 -8.76
CA HIS A 87 -1.39 -8.19 -9.66
C HIS A 87 -1.80 -7.53 -11.00
N ASN A 88 -3.02 -7.78 -11.49
CA ASN A 88 -3.54 -7.14 -12.70
C ASN A 88 -3.72 -5.62 -12.55
N TYR A 89 -4.02 -5.13 -11.36
CA TYR A 89 -4.13 -3.69 -11.09
C TYR A 89 -2.74 -3.05 -11.10
N PHE A 90 -1.74 -3.76 -10.59
CA PHE A 90 -0.36 -3.34 -10.68
C PHE A 90 0.14 -3.32 -12.14
N THR A 91 0.00 -4.43 -12.87
CA THR A 91 0.48 -4.53 -14.27
C THR A 91 -0.25 -3.58 -15.23
N SER A 92 -1.52 -3.29 -14.97
CA SER A 92 -2.30 -2.34 -15.77
C SER A 92 -2.06 -0.88 -15.37
N GLY A 93 -1.13 -0.60 -14.45
CA GLY A 93 -0.69 0.76 -14.13
C GLY A 93 -1.64 1.58 -13.26
N TRP A 94 -2.47 0.93 -12.44
CA TRP A 94 -3.42 1.64 -11.56
C TRP A 94 -2.78 2.22 -10.30
N VAL A 95 -1.56 1.80 -9.94
CA VAL A 95 -0.85 2.24 -8.73
C VAL A 95 -0.07 3.52 -9.01
N LYS A 96 -0.70 4.69 -8.86
CA LYS A 96 -0.20 6.02 -9.25
C LYS A 96 1.14 6.40 -8.58
N SER A 97 1.24 6.17 -7.28
CA SER A 97 2.40 6.56 -6.48
C SER A 97 2.59 5.60 -5.31
N LEU A 98 3.84 5.51 -4.86
CA LEU A 98 4.24 4.77 -3.68
C LEU A 98 5.34 5.56 -2.97
N SER A 99 5.23 5.65 -1.65
CA SER A 99 6.20 6.27 -0.78
C SER A 99 6.37 5.44 0.48
N ALA A 100 7.52 5.56 1.12
CA ALA A 100 7.90 4.83 2.30
C ALA A 100 8.33 5.79 3.42
N LYS A 101 8.04 5.41 4.65
CA LYS A 101 8.52 6.05 5.87
C LYS A 101 8.95 4.97 6.83
N ARG A 102 10.21 5.03 7.28
CA ARG A 102 10.68 4.15 8.36
C ARG A 102 10.03 4.57 9.67
N LEU A 103 9.45 3.61 10.39
CA LEU A 103 8.91 3.76 11.74
C LEU A 103 9.76 2.91 12.69
N GLY A 104 10.39 3.56 13.67
CA GLY A 104 11.33 2.90 14.56
C GLY A 104 12.48 2.21 13.82
N GLU A 105 12.94 1.08 14.36
CA GLU A 105 14.08 0.33 13.81
C GLU A 105 13.67 -0.72 12.75
N ASP A 106 12.58 -1.46 12.99
CA ASP A 106 12.19 -2.64 12.18
C ASP A 106 10.93 -2.44 11.31
N LYS A 107 10.18 -1.34 11.46
CA LYS A 107 8.93 -1.16 10.70
C LYS A 107 9.09 -0.13 9.59
N VAL A 108 8.37 -0.36 8.50
CA VAL A 108 8.26 0.55 7.36
C VAL A 108 6.78 0.74 7.04
N LEU A 109 6.35 1.99 7.10
CA LEU A 109 5.03 2.43 6.67
C LEU A 109 5.10 2.83 5.20
N LEU A 110 4.25 2.24 4.38
CA LEU A 110 4.16 2.48 2.95
C LEU A 110 2.84 3.16 2.66
N LEU A 111 2.85 4.22 1.87
CA LEU A 111 1.66 4.93 1.42
C LEU A 111 1.62 4.88 -0.10
N GLY A 112 0.50 4.45 -0.65
CA GLY A 112 0.26 4.38 -2.08
C GLY A 112 -1.05 5.04 -2.48
N GLU A 113 -1.08 5.52 -3.71
CA GLU A 113 -2.30 5.98 -4.37
C GLU A 113 -2.68 5.01 -5.48
N VAL A 114 -3.90 4.47 -5.44
CA VAL A 114 -4.38 3.50 -6.44
C VAL A 114 -5.69 3.98 -7.05
N ASN A 115 -5.75 4.04 -8.38
CA ASN A 115 -6.94 4.42 -9.10
C ASN A 115 -8.03 3.35 -9.02
N HIS A 116 -9.28 3.79 -9.12
CA HIS A 116 -10.43 2.90 -9.24
C HIS A 116 -10.47 2.26 -10.62
N SER A 117 -10.46 0.92 -10.70
CA SER A 117 -10.54 0.17 -11.97
C SER A 117 -11.77 0.47 -12.82
N GLN A 118 -12.87 0.92 -12.20
CA GLN A 118 -14.15 1.18 -12.87
C GLN A 118 -14.52 2.67 -12.95
N ARG A 119 -13.74 3.56 -12.33
CA ARG A 119 -14.06 4.99 -12.20
C ARG A 119 -12.81 5.84 -12.38
N LEU A 120 -12.36 5.94 -13.64
CA LEU A 120 -11.15 6.65 -14.04
C LEU A 120 -11.15 8.15 -13.71
N GLY A 121 -12.33 8.76 -13.48
CA GLY A 121 -12.47 10.18 -13.14
C GLY A 121 -12.54 10.48 -11.64
N GLU A 122 -12.58 9.47 -10.77
CA GLU A 122 -12.57 9.69 -9.32
C GLU A 122 -11.15 9.85 -8.77
N CYS A 123 -11.01 10.56 -7.65
CA CYS A 123 -9.72 10.71 -6.99
C CYS A 123 -9.12 9.34 -6.64
N PRO A 124 -7.80 9.15 -6.80
CA PRO A 124 -7.13 7.93 -6.41
C PRO A 124 -7.40 7.59 -4.93
N LEU A 125 -7.61 6.31 -4.65
CA LEU A 125 -7.76 5.82 -3.29
C LEU A 125 -6.42 5.83 -2.57
N LYS A 126 -6.45 6.22 -1.31
CA LYS A 126 -5.27 6.22 -0.45
C LYS A 126 -5.16 4.87 0.25
N VAL A 127 -4.05 4.20 0.00
CA VAL A 127 -3.68 2.93 0.59
C VAL A 127 -2.49 3.16 1.50
N TRP A 128 -2.45 2.51 2.65
CA TRP A 128 -1.22 2.38 3.40
C TRP A 128 -1.04 0.94 3.88
N VAL A 129 0.21 0.55 4.03
CA VAL A 129 0.60 -0.79 4.47
C VAL A 129 1.74 -0.64 5.45
N LEU A 130 1.66 -1.34 6.58
CA LEU A 130 2.74 -1.46 7.53
C LEU A 130 3.43 -2.81 7.33
N CYS A 131 4.72 -2.78 7.04
CA CYS A 131 5.56 -3.96 6.87
C CYS A 131 6.74 -3.91 7.83
N LYS A 132 7.33 -5.06 8.12
CA LYS A 132 8.67 -5.13 8.71
C LYS A 132 9.73 -4.98 7.63
N GLN A 133 10.93 -4.55 8.01
CA GLN A 133 12.07 -4.49 7.10
C GLN A 133 12.40 -5.86 6.50
N SER A 134 12.12 -6.93 7.25
CA SER A 134 12.27 -8.33 6.82
C SER A 134 11.33 -8.77 5.70
N GLY A 135 10.31 -7.97 5.35
CA GLY A 135 9.33 -8.28 4.29
C GLY A 135 7.97 -8.75 4.81
N ALA A 136 7.85 -9.09 6.09
CA ALA A 136 6.57 -9.51 6.67
C ALA A 136 5.57 -8.35 6.73
N VAL A 137 4.39 -8.53 6.13
CA VAL A 137 3.30 -7.54 6.17
C VAL A 137 2.56 -7.66 7.50
N VAL A 138 2.46 -6.55 8.24
CA VAL A 138 1.80 -6.49 9.54
C VAL A 138 0.32 -6.18 9.38
N THR A 139 0.00 -5.11 8.65
CA THR A 139 -1.39 -4.70 8.40
C THR A 139 -1.46 -3.79 7.19
N GLY A 140 -2.64 -3.70 6.58
CA GLY A 140 -2.92 -2.87 5.43
C GLY A 140 -4.27 -2.20 5.56
N HIS A 141 -4.41 -1.04 4.91
CA HIS A 141 -5.65 -0.32 4.93
C HIS A 141 -5.83 0.53 3.68
N CYS A 142 -7.09 0.71 3.29
CA CYS A 142 -7.47 1.45 2.11
C CYS A 142 -8.74 2.23 2.39
N THR A 143 -8.87 3.39 1.78
CA THR A 143 -10.10 4.20 1.85
C THR A 143 -11.27 3.64 1.03
N CYS A 144 -11.11 2.49 0.37
CA CYS A 144 -12.20 1.87 -0.39
C CYS A 144 -13.25 1.24 0.53
N MET A 145 -14.44 0.96 -0.02
CA MET A 145 -15.54 0.33 0.71
C MET A 145 -15.16 -1.01 1.36
N ALA A 146 -14.27 -1.78 0.73
CA ALA A 146 -13.75 -3.05 1.26
C ALA A 146 -12.49 -2.89 2.12
N GLY A 147 -12.00 -1.66 2.33
CA GLY A 147 -10.72 -1.40 2.98
C GLY A 147 -10.69 -1.66 4.48
N THR A 148 -11.86 -1.80 5.11
CA THR A 148 -11.99 -2.28 6.49
C THR A 148 -11.56 -3.74 6.66
N GLY A 149 -11.54 -4.52 5.57
CA GLY A 149 -11.09 -5.90 5.55
C GLY A 149 -9.59 -6.08 5.29
N GLU A 150 -8.81 -5.00 5.12
CA GLU A 150 -7.34 -5.01 5.04
C GLU A 150 -6.71 -5.73 3.83
N THR A 151 -7.50 -6.48 3.07
CA THR A 151 -7.07 -7.29 1.91
C THR A 151 -7.85 -6.95 0.65
N CYS A 152 -8.19 -5.68 0.45
CA CYS A 152 -8.81 -5.27 -0.81
C CYS A 152 -7.79 -5.35 -1.96
N SER A 153 -8.29 -5.35 -3.20
CA SER A 153 -7.44 -5.35 -4.39
C SER A 153 -6.46 -4.18 -4.44
N HIS A 154 -6.80 -3.02 -3.89
CA HIS A 154 -5.86 -1.88 -3.84
C HIS A 154 -4.67 -2.14 -2.89
N VAL A 155 -4.90 -2.79 -1.75
CA VAL A 155 -3.81 -3.20 -0.83
C VAL A 155 -2.92 -4.21 -1.52
N GLY A 156 -3.51 -5.23 -2.15
CA GLY A 156 -2.73 -6.22 -2.90
C GLY A 156 -1.92 -5.59 -4.03
N ALA A 157 -2.49 -4.64 -4.78
CA ALA A 157 -1.79 -3.95 -5.86
C ALA A 157 -0.57 -3.16 -5.33
N CYS A 158 -0.72 -2.47 -4.19
CA CYS A 158 0.40 -1.81 -3.52
C CYS A 158 1.48 -2.82 -3.08
N LEU A 159 1.09 -3.97 -2.50
CA LEU A 159 2.02 -5.02 -2.09
C LEU A 159 2.86 -5.55 -3.26
N PHE A 160 2.24 -5.82 -4.41
CA PHE A 160 2.97 -6.22 -5.62
C PHE A 160 3.90 -5.13 -6.15
N ALA A 161 3.50 -3.86 -6.03
CA ALA A 161 4.36 -2.74 -6.40
C ALA A 161 5.60 -2.63 -5.49
N ILE A 162 5.42 -2.85 -4.18
CA ILE A 162 6.51 -2.88 -3.19
C ILE A 162 7.48 -4.01 -3.50
N GLU A 163 6.96 -5.22 -3.74
CA GLU A 163 7.77 -6.41 -4.05
C GLU A 163 8.58 -6.24 -5.33
N THR A 164 7.95 -5.69 -6.39
CA THR A 164 8.66 -5.38 -7.63
C THR A 164 9.70 -4.29 -7.42
N GLY A 165 9.39 -3.22 -6.67
CA GLY A 165 10.33 -2.15 -6.35
C GLY A 165 11.54 -2.67 -5.55
N ALA A 166 11.31 -3.49 -4.53
CA ALA A 166 12.35 -4.12 -3.73
C ALA A 166 13.25 -5.04 -4.58
N ARG A 167 12.65 -5.86 -5.46
CA ARG A 167 13.39 -6.71 -6.40
C ARG A 167 14.31 -5.89 -7.30
N LEU A 168 13.80 -4.78 -7.84
CA LEU A 168 14.59 -3.92 -8.74
C LEU A 168 15.76 -3.23 -8.04
N ASN A 169 15.60 -2.81 -6.79
CA ASN A 169 16.70 -2.27 -6.01
C ASN A 169 17.80 -3.31 -5.77
N GLN A 170 17.41 -4.54 -5.45
CA GLN A 170 18.35 -5.64 -5.26
C GLN A 170 19.07 -5.99 -6.59
N SER A 171 18.35 -6.04 -7.71
CA SER A 171 18.92 -6.30 -9.03
C SER A 171 19.87 -5.19 -9.52
N THR A 172 19.69 -3.95 -9.06
CA THR A 172 20.58 -2.83 -9.40
C THR A 172 21.99 -3.00 -8.81
N THR A 173 22.17 -3.87 -7.81
CA THR A 173 23.46 -4.07 -7.13
C THR A 173 24.33 -5.21 -7.69
N CYS A 174 23.81 -6.11 -8.55
CA CYS A 174 24.61 -7.22 -9.06
C CYS A 174 24.11 -7.76 -10.43
N THR A 175 24.66 -7.26 -11.52
CA THR A 175 24.87 -7.98 -12.81
C THR A 175 23.71 -8.42 -13.74
N GLN A 176 22.43 -8.03 -13.62
CA GLN A 176 21.45 -8.32 -14.72
C GLN A 176 20.46 -7.18 -14.97
N LYS A 177 20.73 -6.38 -16.01
CA LYS A 177 19.84 -5.29 -16.50
C LYS A 177 18.83 -5.71 -17.58
N GLU A 178 18.87 -6.95 -18.07
CA GLU A 178 18.18 -7.29 -19.34
C GLU A 178 17.02 -8.28 -19.25
N ASN A 179 16.64 -8.81 -18.08
CA ASN A 179 15.61 -9.88 -18.00
C ASN A 179 14.42 -9.60 -17.07
N ALA A 180 14.02 -8.34 -16.92
CA ALA A 180 12.72 -8.02 -16.34
C ALA A 180 11.88 -7.29 -17.39
N TRP A 181 10.88 -7.98 -17.97
CA TRP A 181 9.81 -7.31 -18.71
C TRP A 181 8.99 -6.48 -17.73
N LEU A 182 9.45 -5.25 -17.46
CA LEU A 182 8.74 -4.29 -16.64
C LEU A 182 7.74 -3.54 -17.53
N PRO A 183 6.47 -3.43 -17.13
CA PRO A 183 5.58 -2.47 -17.74
C PRO A 183 6.19 -1.07 -17.60
N ALA A 184 6.25 -0.28 -18.69
CA ALA A 184 6.86 1.06 -18.72
C ALA A 184 6.34 2.01 -17.61
N TYR A 185 5.14 1.73 -17.12
CA TYR A 185 4.55 2.41 -15.98
C TYR A 185 5.34 2.24 -14.66
N VAL A 186 5.85 1.03 -14.41
CA VAL A 186 6.64 0.70 -13.21
C VAL A 186 7.95 1.47 -13.21
N GLU A 187 8.59 1.61 -14.37
CA GLU A 187 9.76 2.47 -14.54
C GLU A 187 9.43 3.93 -14.24
N LYS A 188 8.29 4.45 -14.71
CA LYS A 188 7.85 5.83 -14.42
C LYS A 188 7.55 6.06 -12.94
N MET A 189 6.90 5.10 -12.30
CA MET A 189 6.56 5.14 -10.87
C MET A 189 7.83 5.15 -10.00
N LEU A 190 8.80 4.29 -10.31
CA LEU A 190 10.06 4.17 -9.56
C LEU A 190 11.06 5.27 -9.92
N SER A 191 11.09 5.75 -11.16
CA SER A 191 11.92 6.89 -11.56
C SER A 191 11.40 8.20 -10.99
N SER A 192 10.08 8.39 -10.87
CA SER A 192 9.52 9.53 -10.11
C SER A 192 9.93 9.48 -8.63
N ALA A 193 10.15 8.27 -8.12
CA ALA A 193 10.68 8.01 -6.78
C ALA A 193 12.19 8.35 -6.66
N ALA A 194 12.99 8.02 -7.68
CA ALA A 194 14.43 8.32 -7.72
C ALA A 194 14.77 9.78 -8.08
N VAL A 195 13.95 10.45 -8.90
CA VAL A 195 14.20 11.83 -9.39
C VAL A 195 13.98 12.89 -8.30
N ALA A 196 13.28 12.56 -7.20
CA ALA A 196 13.11 13.46 -6.07
C ALA A 196 14.44 13.78 -5.33
N VAL A 197 15.50 12.99 -5.52
CA VAL A 197 16.81 13.18 -4.88
C VAL A 197 17.75 14.07 -5.72
N ALA A 198 17.47 14.30 -7.01
CA ALA A 198 18.38 15.03 -7.91
C ALA A 198 18.14 16.56 -7.95
N ARG A 199 17.27 17.11 -7.10
CA ARG A 199 16.93 18.54 -7.07
C ARG A 199 16.85 19.16 -5.66
N ALA A 200 17.53 18.58 -4.68
CA ALA A 200 17.79 19.21 -3.39
C ALA A 200 19.24 19.70 -3.32
#